data_AF-A0AAX0WT95-F1
#
_entry.id   AF-A0AAX0WT95-F1
#
_cell.length_a   1.000
_cell.length_b   1.000
_cell.length_c   1.000
_cell.angle_alpha   90.00
_cell.angle_beta   90.00
_cell.angle_gamma   90.00
#
_symmetry.space_group_name_H-M   'P 1'
#
loop_
_entity.id
_entity.type
_entity.pdbx_description
1 polymer ?
#
loop_
_entity_poly.entity_id
_entity_poly.type
_entity_poly.pdbx_seq_one_letter_code
_entity_poly.pdbx_strand_id
1 'polypeptide(L)'
;MKKFFCSIGLGFSLFSSVFASSTLDLLNSEIANILAPFQDQATVANLKFDAVEINNEHAAKVAFNGLYRKIGSKNSLEIKVDNLSYDYGDGTSPTTVLKGSLALDLTKFLTREESNEMIPSAIELLEATVKSYTEEYGDAIFIKGVVTSTTKDNDGNYTGLTALISTKIDLNKLPENLSRDEVMVTDAFFSITLNLKTGIAVDAFIISNPEYWGFQDNQLGLKELLEHLLARDKEAIQVIVNVFANLDYMASNIVEVDNSSSWNLFAKKFITLK
;
A
#
# COMPACT_ATOMS: atom_id res chain seq x y z
N MET A 1 -5.04 -33.17 7.37
CA MET A 1 -3.90 -34.10 7.40
C MET A 1 -2.88 -33.55 8.37
N LYS A 2 -2.67 -34.26 9.47
CA LYS A 2 -1.71 -33.95 10.53
C LYS A 2 -0.35 -34.55 10.16
N LYS A 3 0.72 -33.86 10.58
CA LYS A 3 2.17 -34.21 10.53
C LYS A 3 2.93 -33.70 9.30
N PHE A 4 3.70 -32.63 9.51
CA PHE A 4 4.90 -32.14 8.79
C PHE A 4 5.11 -30.74 9.41
N PHE A 5 6.00 -30.39 10.34
CA PHE A 5 7.24 -30.93 10.91
C PHE A 5 7.36 -30.45 12.37
N CYS A 6 7.47 -31.35 13.34
CA CYS A 6 8.09 -31.06 14.64
C CYS A 6 9.50 -31.64 14.61
N SER A 7 10.48 -30.88 14.10
CA SER A 7 11.92 -31.10 14.32
C SER A 7 12.75 -29.93 13.77
N ILE A 8 12.55 -28.73 14.30
CA ILE A 8 13.57 -27.66 14.28
C ILE A 8 13.75 -27.13 15.72
N GLY A 9 13.57 -28.02 16.70
CA GLY A 9 14.05 -27.82 18.06
C GLY A 9 15.46 -28.39 18.15
N LEU A 10 16.41 -27.55 18.58
CA LEU A 10 17.85 -27.81 18.80
C LEU A 10 18.72 -27.73 17.55
N GLY A 11 19.01 -26.51 17.09
CA GLY A 11 20.00 -26.28 16.03
C GLY A 11 20.38 -24.85 15.66
N PHE A 12 19.80 -23.81 16.26
CA PHE A 12 20.15 -22.41 15.93
C PHE A 12 20.30 -21.51 17.17
N SER A 13 21.00 -21.99 18.19
CA SER A 13 21.75 -21.05 19.03
C SER A 13 22.96 -20.57 18.22
N LEU A 14 23.08 -19.25 18.08
CA LEU A 14 24.18 -18.49 17.43
C LEU A 14 24.00 -18.18 15.92
N PHE A 15 23.08 -17.28 15.59
CA PHE A 15 23.39 -16.26 14.59
C PHE A 15 23.51 -14.91 15.29
N SER A 16 24.71 -14.68 15.79
CA SER A 16 25.22 -13.36 16.12
C SER A 16 24.96 -12.39 14.96
N SER A 17 24.51 -11.20 15.32
CA SER A 17 24.18 -9.99 14.56
C SER A 17 25.29 -9.41 13.66
N VAL A 18 26.07 -10.25 12.97
CA VAL A 18 27.27 -9.85 12.21
C VAL A 18 27.13 -10.06 10.69
N PHE A 19 26.03 -10.67 10.20
CA PHE A 19 25.80 -10.92 8.76
C PHE A 19 24.57 -10.20 8.15
N ALA A 20 23.97 -9.24 8.86
CA ALA A 20 22.77 -8.57 8.39
C ALA A 20 22.98 -7.80 7.06
N SER A 21 24.15 -7.17 6.86
CA SER A 21 24.44 -6.43 5.62
C SER A 21 24.58 -7.38 4.41
N SER A 22 25.28 -8.50 4.56
CA SER A 22 25.45 -9.45 3.45
C SER A 22 24.15 -10.13 3.01
N THR A 23 23.23 -10.39 3.94
CA THR A 23 21.97 -11.07 3.59
C THR A 23 21.00 -10.14 2.88
N LEU A 24 20.93 -8.88 3.31
CA LEU A 24 20.09 -7.86 2.66
C LEU A 24 20.59 -7.53 1.25
N ASP A 25 21.91 -7.39 1.07
CA ASP A 25 22.52 -7.14 -0.24
C ASP A 25 22.25 -8.30 -1.22
N LEU A 26 22.30 -9.55 -0.73
CA LEU A 26 21.94 -10.73 -1.52
C LEU A 26 20.45 -10.75 -1.88
N LEU A 27 19.56 -10.41 -0.95
CA LEU A 27 18.12 -10.29 -1.22
C LEU A 27 17.85 -9.24 -2.31
N ASN A 28 18.42 -8.05 -2.16
CA ASN A 28 18.26 -6.97 -3.15
C ASN A 28 18.83 -7.37 -4.52
N SER A 29 19.94 -8.10 -4.56
CA SER A 29 20.51 -8.62 -5.81
C SER A 29 19.59 -9.66 -6.47
N GLU A 30 18.98 -10.55 -5.68
CA GLU A 30 18.02 -11.53 -6.19
C GLU A 30 16.75 -10.85 -6.73
N ILE A 31 16.23 -9.85 -6.02
CA ILE A 31 15.09 -9.04 -6.47
C ILE A 31 15.42 -8.34 -7.80
N ALA A 32 16.61 -7.75 -7.94
CA ALA A 32 17.02 -7.13 -9.19
C ALA A 32 17.04 -8.14 -10.35
N ASN A 33 17.47 -9.38 -10.12
CA ASN A 33 17.44 -10.45 -11.12
C ASN A 33 16.00 -10.85 -11.48
N ILE A 34 15.11 -10.97 -10.49
CA ILE A 34 13.68 -11.26 -10.68
C ILE A 34 13.00 -10.17 -11.52
N LEU A 35 13.38 -8.92 -11.31
CA LEU A 35 12.79 -7.77 -12.00
C LEU A 35 13.44 -7.46 -13.35
N ALA A 36 14.55 -8.11 -13.69
CA ALA A 36 15.25 -7.91 -14.97
C ALA A 36 14.35 -8.07 -16.22
N PRO A 37 13.35 -8.99 -16.27
CA PRO A 37 12.42 -9.07 -17.39
C PRO A 37 11.54 -7.83 -17.58
N PHE A 38 11.38 -6.99 -16.55
CA PHE A 38 10.58 -5.76 -16.58
C PHE A 38 11.46 -4.51 -16.74
N GLN A 39 12.59 -4.65 -17.47
CA GLN A 39 13.55 -3.59 -17.72
C GLN A 39 13.80 -3.47 -19.24
N ASP A 40 13.17 -2.49 -19.86
CA ASP A 40 13.35 -2.15 -21.28
C ASP A 40 13.19 -0.64 -21.52
N GLN A 41 13.08 -0.21 -22.78
CA GLN A 41 12.95 1.22 -23.10
C GLN A 41 11.62 1.84 -22.63
N ALA A 42 10.58 1.03 -22.49
CA ALA A 42 9.23 1.43 -22.11
C ALA A 42 8.88 1.06 -20.66
N THR A 43 9.57 0.09 -20.06
CA THR A 43 9.25 -0.49 -18.75
C THR A 43 10.45 -0.41 -17.80
N VAL A 44 10.22 0.04 -16.56
CA VAL A 44 11.21 0.06 -15.48
C VAL A 44 10.57 -0.50 -14.23
N ALA A 45 11.20 -1.48 -13.58
CA ALA A 45 10.74 -2.07 -12.32
C ALA A 45 11.89 -2.22 -11.31
N ASN A 46 11.79 -1.55 -10.17
CA ASN A 46 12.76 -1.62 -9.09
C ASN A 46 12.04 -1.83 -7.76
N LEU A 47 12.62 -2.64 -6.91
CA LEU A 47 12.24 -2.82 -5.52
C LEU A 47 13.53 -3.00 -4.73
N LYS A 48 13.69 -2.22 -3.68
CA LYS A 48 14.88 -2.27 -2.84
C LYS A 48 14.48 -2.17 -1.38
N PHE A 49 14.90 -3.16 -0.59
CA PHE A 49 14.83 -3.09 0.86
C PHE A 49 16.02 -2.28 1.40
N ASP A 50 15.70 -1.25 2.18
CA ASP A 50 16.69 -0.44 2.89
C ASP A 50 16.94 -0.96 4.32
N ALA A 51 15.97 -1.68 4.91
CA ALA A 51 16.13 -2.37 6.19
C ALA A 51 15.23 -3.61 6.27
N VAL A 52 15.75 -4.69 6.84
CA VAL A 52 14.98 -5.87 7.28
C VAL A 52 15.62 -6.39 8.56
N GLU A 53 14.90 -6.29 9.66
CA GLU A 53 15.31 -6.75 10.98
C GLU A 53 14.21 -7.63 11.59
N ILE A 54 14.58 -8.82 12.01
CA ILE A 54 13.67 -9.83 12.56
C ILE A 54 14.27 -10.32 13.88
N ASN A 55 13.43 -10.51 14.88
CA ASN A 55 13.80 -11.17 16.14
C ASN A 55 13.07 -12.51 16.26
N ASN A 56 13.24 -13.20 17.40
CA ASN A 56 12.66 -14.54 17.58
C ASN A 56 11.12 -14.57 17.54
N GLU A 57 10.48 -13.43 17.78
CA GLU A 57 9.02 -13.32 17.98
C GLU A 57 8.35 -12.52 16.85
N HIS A 58 8.98 -11.45 16.37
CA HIS A 58 8.37 -10.49 15.45
C HIS A 58 9.33 -9.96 14.38
N ALA A 59 8.77 -9.39 13.32
CA ALA A 59 9.49 -8.47 12.46
C ALA A 59 9.75 -7.19 13.28
N ALA A 60 11.02 -6.86 13.53
CA ALA A 60 11.37 -5.68 14.31
C ALA A 60 11.28 -4.42 13.44
N LYS A 61 11.79 -4.50 12.20
CA LYS A 61 11.84 -3.36 11.30
C LYS A 61 11.85 -3.81 9.84
N VAL A 62 11.13 -3.08 8.99
CA VAL A 62 11.21 -3.22 7.53
C VAL A 62 11.20 -1.84 6.92
N ALA A 63 12.02 -1.60 5.91
CA ALA A 63 11.90 -0.42 5.07
C ALA A 63 12.23 -0.79 3.62
N PHE A 64 11.42 -0.32 2.68
CA PHE A 64 11.71 -0.48 1.27
C PHE A 64 11.21 0.72 0.45
N ASN A 65 11.79 0.86 -0.72
CA ASN A 65 11.32 1.73 -1.78
C ASN A 65 11.08 0.91 -3.05
N GLY A 66 10.23 1.43 -3.93
CA GLY A 66 9.85 0.74 -5.16
C GLY A 66 9.50 1.72 -6.26
N LEU A 67 9.73 1.31 -7.49
CA LEU A 67 9.35 2.03 -8.69
C LEU A 67 8.87 1.02 -9.72
N TYR A 68 7.71 1.27 -10.27
CA TYR A 68 7.26 0.64 -11.49
C TYR A 68 6.82 1.73 -12.46
N ARG A 69 7.34 1.73 -13.68
CA ARG A 69 6.95 2.67 -14.73
C ARG A 69 6.73 1.93 -16.03
N LYS A 70 5.64 2.24 -16.72
CA LYS A 70 5.38 1.78 -18.08
C LYS A 70 4.95 2.94 -18.98
N ILE A 71 5.52 3.02 -20.16
CA ILE A 71 5.19 4.00 -21.19
C ILE A 71 4.53 3.26 -22.36
N GLY A 72 3.31 3.67 -22.68
CA GLY A 72 2.56 3.19 -23.84
C GLY A 72 2.44 4.25 -24.93
N SER A 73 1.70 3.91 -25.99
CA SER A 73 1.50 4.84 -27.12
C SER A 73 0.56 6.00 -26.77
N LYS A 74 -0.33 5.83 -25.79
CA LYS A 74 -1.33 6.83 -25.39
C LYS A 74 -0.97 7.53 -24.09
N ASN A 75 -0.45 6.79 -23.12
CA ASN A 75 -0.17 7.31 -21.80
C ASN A 75 1.08 6.71 -21.16
N SER A 76 1.41 7.19 -19.96
CA SER A 76 2.41 6.59 -19.09
C SER A 76 1.82 6.36 -17.71
N LEU A 77 2.15 5.24 -17.10
CA LEU A 77 1.84 4.92 -15.71
C LEU A 77 3.15 4.84 -14.93
N GLU A 78 3.19 5.50 -13.77
CA GLU A 78 4.24 5.32 -12.78
C GLU A 78 3.60 5.01 -11.42
N ILE A 79 4.08 3.98 -10.75
CA ILE A 79 3.79 3.69 -9.35
C ILE A 79 5.11 3.80 -8.62
N LYS A 80 5.16 4.69 -7.64
CA LYS A 80 6.35 4.98 -6.86
C LYS A 80 6.05 4.84 -5.38
N VAL A 81 6.89 4.10 -4.69
CA VAL A 81 6.94 4.03 -3.24
C VAL A 81 8.27 4.64 -2.84
N ASP A 82 8.25 5.91 -2.42
CA ASP A 82 9.46 6.60 -1.97
C ASP A 82 9.95 6.01 -0.64
N ASN A 83 9.01 5.65 0.23
CA ASN A 83 9.28 4.96 1.49
C ASN A 83 8.04 4.19 1.93
N LEU A 84 8.16 2.89 2.16
CA LEU A 84 7.28 2.15 3.04
C LEU A 84 8.15 1.58 4.16
N SER A 85 7.88 2.01 5.39
CA SER A 85 8.62 1.55 6.56
C SER A 85 7.69 1.12 7.68
N TYR A 86 8.04 0.01 8.32
CA TYR A 86 7.41 -0.52 9.52
C TYR A 86 8.45 -0.61 10.64
N ASP A 87 8.07 -0.23 11.85
CA ASP A 87 8.90 -0.31 13.04
C ASP A 87 8.04 -0.79 14.22
N TYR A 88 8.35 -1.98 14.75
CA TYR A 88 7.65 -2.55 15.90
C TYR A 88 7.97 -1.82 17.21
N GLY A 89 9.13 -1.17 17.29
CA GLY A 89 9.59 -0.47 18.49
C GLY A 89 9.67 -1.38 19.72
N ASP A 90 9.02 -0.94 20.80
CA ASP A 90 8.90 -1.69 22.06
C ASP A 90 7.66 -2.62 22.11
N GLY A 91 6.94 -2.75 20.98
CA GLY A 91 5.73 -3.56 20.85
C GLY A 91 4.46 -2.93 21.41
N THR A 92 4.52 -1.72 21.98
CA THR A 92 3.33 -1.03 22.51
C THR A 92 2.62 -0.18 21.47
N SER A 93 3.33 0.28 20.44
CA SER A 93 2.80 1.14 19.39
C SER A 93 3.57 0.95 18.08
N PRO A 94 3.42 -0.20 17.40
CA PRO A 94 4.05 -0.44 16.11
C PRO A 94 3.64 0.64 15.10
N THR A 95 4.60 1.19 14.37
CA THR A 95 4.37 2.30 13.43
C THR A 95 4.58 1.86 11.98
N THR A 96 3.77 2.41 11.08
CA THR A 96 3.95 2.28 9.63
C THR A 96 3.94 3.68 9.01
N VAL A 97 4.93 3.96 8.17
CA VAL A 97 5.01 5.19 7.36
C VAL A 97 4.99 4.80 5.90
N LEU A 98 4.13 5.46 5.12
CA LEU A 98 4.03 5.29 3.69
C LEU A 98 4.16 6.65 3.01
N LYS A 99 5.01 6.72 1.99
CA LYS A 99 5.06 7.80 1.03
C LYS A 99 5.12 7.21 -0.37
N GLY A 100 4.14 7.55 -1.19
CA GLY A 100 4.07 7.04 -2.55
C GLY A 100 3.17 7.85 -3.46
N SER A 101 3.22 7.51 -4.74
CA SER A 101 2.43 8.15 -5.79
C SER A 101 2.08 7.18 -6.91
N LEU A 102 0.92 7.39 -7.51
CA LEU A 102 0.52 6.81 -8.78
C LEU A 102 0.42 7.97 -9.78
N ALA A 103 1.38 8.07 -10.70
CA ALA A 103 1.35 9.07 -11.76
C ALA A 103 0.68 8.52 -13.02
N LEU A 104 -0.39 9.17 -13.43
CA LEU A 104 -1.18 8.82 -14.60
C LEU A 104 -1.97 10.05 -15.07
N ASP A 105 -1.94 10.36 -16.36
CA ASP A 105 -2.75 11.45 -16.92
C ASP A 105 -4.19 10.96 -17.13
N LEU A 106 -5.04 11.22 -16.12
CA LEU A 106 -6.46 10.84 -16.13
C LEU A 106 -7.24 11.56 -17.22
N THR A 107 -6.79 12.74 -17.66
CA THR A 107 -7.45 13.52 -18.71
C THR A 107 -7.38 12.87 -20.09
N LYS A 108 -6.51 11.87 -20.27
CA LYS A 108 -6.45 11.07 -21.49
C LYS A 108 -7.47 9.93 -21.55
N PHE A 109 -8.02 9.54 -20.40
CA PHE A 109 -9.03 8.49 -20.29
C PHE A 109 -10.43 9.07 -20.12
N LEU A 110 -10.56 10.09 -19.28
CA LEU A 110 -11.84 10.66 -18.89
C LEU A 110 -12.31 11.72 -19.87
N THR A 111 -13.61 11.77 -20.10
CA THR A 111 -14.26 12.93 -20.71
C THR A 111 -14.16 14.15 -19.78
N ARG A 112 -14.50 15.35 -20.30
CA ARG A 112 -14.48 16.57 -19.50
C ARG A 112 -15.54 16.55 -18.41
N GLU A 113 -16.70 15.97 -18.70
CA GLU A 113 -17.78 15.74 -17.76
C GLU A 113 -17.32 14.82 -16.63
N GLU A 114 -16.77 13.64 -16.95
CA GLU A 114 -16.28 12.69 -15.95
C GLU A 114 -15.13 13.27 -15.11
N SER A 115 -14.23 14.03 -15.74
CA SER A 115 -13.15 14.74 -15.05
C SER A 115 -13.68 15.75 -14.02
N ASN A 116 -14.74 16.48 -14.38
CA ASN A 116 -15.38 17.46 -13.51
C ASN A 116 -16.18 16.83 -12.37
N GLU A 117 -16.71 15.62 -12.56
CA GLU A 117 -17.40 14.85 -11.52
C GLU A 117 -16.42 14.18 -10.55
N MET A 118 -15.20 13.87 -10.99
CA MET A 118 -14.23 13.12 -10.18
C MET A 118 -13.88 13.81 -8.86
N ILE A 119 -13.68 15.13 -8.86
CA ILE A 119 -13.33 15.86 -7.63
C ILE A 119 -14.52 15.90 -6.66
N PRO A 120 -15.75 16.32 -7.04
CA PRO A 120 -16.93 16.19 -6.20
C PRO A 120 -17.16 14.77 -5.66
N SER A 121 -17.09 13.74 -6.50
CA SER A 121 -17.27 12.34 -6.08
C SER A 121 -16.21 11.89 -5.06
N ALA A 122 -14.97 12.36 -5.19
CA ALA A 122 -13.92 12.08 -4.21
C ALA A 122 -14.21 12.75 -2.84
N ILE A 123 -14.83 13.93 -2.84
CA ILE A 123 -15.27 14.60 -1.61
C ILE A 123 -16.41 13.83 -0.96
N GLU A 124 -17.41 13.40 -1.73
CA GLU A 124 -18.52 12.58 -1.23
C GLU A 124 -18.02 11.25 -0.66
N LEU A 125 -17.07 10.59 -1.33
CA LEU A 125 -16.45 9.36 -0.84
C LEU A 125 -15.71 9.59 0.49
N LEU A 126 -15.01 10.71 0.63
CA LEU A 126 -14.34 11.07 1.89
C LEU A 126 -15.36 11.23 3.02
N GLU A 127 -16.44 11.96 2.80
CA GLU A 127 -17.51 12.16 3.78
C GLU A 127 -18.20 10.84 4.15
N ALA A 128 -18.50 10.01 3.14
CA ALA A 128 -19.08 8.67 3.35
C ALA A 128 -18.14 7.77 4.16
N THR A 129 -16.84 7.83 3.91
CA THR A 129 -15.83 7.08 4.68
C THR A 129 -15.82 7.52 6.14
N VAL A 130 -15.74 8.84 6.40
CA VAL A 130 -15.79 9.40 7.76
C VAL A 130 -17.05 8.95 8.49
N LYS A 131 -18.20 9.03 7.80
CA LYS A 131 -19.49 8.61 8.35
C LYS A 131 -19.52 7.13 8.68
N SER A 132 -19.11 6.26 7.75
CA SER A 132 -19.10 4.81 7.93
C SER A 132 -18.29 4.39 9.15
N TYR A 133 -17.09 4.95 9.30
CA TYR A 133 -16.24 4.66 10.47
C TYR A 133 -16.81 5.20 11.77
N THR A 134 -17.47 6.37 11.74
CA THR A 134 -18.18 6.92 12.91
C THR A 134 -19.35 6.04 13.32
N GLU A 135 -20.10 5.49 12.36
CA GLU A 135 -21.21 4.56 12.64
C GLU A 135 -20.72 3.22 13.18
N GLU A 136 -19.61 2.70 12.68
CA GLU A 136 -19.03 1.43 13.11
C GLU A 136 -18.45 1.48 14.53
N TYR A 137 -17.67 2.51 14.84
CA TYR A 137 -16.94 2.62 16.11
C TYR A 137 -17.63 3.48 17.16
N GLY A 138 -18.67 4.25 16.80
CA GLY A 138 -19.43 5.09 17.72
C GLY A 138 -18.54 6.07 18.51
N ASP A 139 -18.69 6.08 19.83
CA ASP A 139 -17.92 6.96 20.74
C ASP A 139 -16.43 6.56 20.87
N ALA A 140 -16.03 5.42 20.32
CA ALA A 140 -14.65 4.95 20.36
C ALA A 140 -13.74 5.70 19.37
N ILE A 141 -14.29 6.31 18.32
CA ILE A 141 -13.50 6.91 17.24
C ILE A 141 -13.56 8.43 17.25
N PHE A 142 -12.40 9.03 17.01
CA PHE A 142 -12.29 10.37 16.47
C PHE A 142 -11.76 10.26 15.05
N ILE A 143 -12.61 10.54 14.06
CA ILE A 143 -12.20 10.60 12.66
C ILE A 143 -12.55 11.95 12.06
N LYS A 144 -11.61 12.54 11.34
CA LYS A 144 -11.77 13.82 10.67
C LYS A 144 -11.16 13.78 9.28
N GLY A 145 -12.02 13.84 8.27
CA GLY A 145 -11.63 14.10 6.88
C GLY A 145 -11.86 15.56 6.53
N VAL A 146 -10.87 16.24 5.94
CA VAL A 146 -10.99 17.63 5.50
C VAL A 146 -10.38 17.80 4.12
N VAL A 147 -11.14 18.41 3.22
CA VAL A 147 -10.62 18.96 1.97
C VAL A 147 -9.91 20.27 2.28
N THR A 148 -8.60 20.31 2.07
CA THR A 148 -7.79 21.50 2.35
C THR A 148 -7.70 22.44 1.16
N SER A 149 -7.81 21.90 -0.06
CA SER A 149 -7.88 22.71 -1.29
C SER A 149 -8.52 21.94 -2.44
N THR A 150 -9.12 22.69 -3.35
CA THR A 150 -9.46 22.23 -4.71
C THR A 150 -8.83 23.18 -5.70
N THR A 151 -8.43 22.66 -6.87
CA THR A 151 -7.87 23.48 -7.95
C THR A 151 -8.77 23.43 -9.16
N LYS A 152 -8.90 24.58 -9.83
CA LYS A 152 -9.65 24.72 -11.08
C LYS A 152 -8.79 25.33 -12.17
N ASP A 153 -9.09 25.04 -13.42
CA ASP A 153 -8.50 25.71 -14.57
C ASP A 153 -9.16 27.07 -14.85
N ASN A 154 -8.70 27.76 -15.90
CA ASN A 154 -9.21 29.08 -16.31
C ASN A 154 -10.68 29.06 -16.75
N ASP A 155 -11.21 27.90 -17.15
CA ASP A 155 -12.60 27.72 -17.56
C ASP A 155 -13.50 27.34 -16.36
N GLY A 156 -12.92 27.16 -15.17
CA GLY A 156 -13.63 26.78 -13.95
C GLY A 156 -13.83 25.27 -13.77
N ASN A 157 -13.18 24.41 -14.57
CA ASN A 157 -13.24 22.95 -14.40
C ASN A 157 -12.31 22.51 -13.27
N TYR A 158 -12.71 21.47 -12.54
CA TYR A 158 -11.85 20.89 -11.53
C TYR A 158 -10.63 20.19 -12.14
N THR A 159 -9.48 20.37 -11.50
CA THR A 159 -8.20 19.78 -11.93
C THR A 159 -7.47 19.04 -10.82
N GLY A 160 -7.88 19.24 -9.56
CA GLY A 160 -7.23 18.60 -8.42
C GLY A 160 -7.89 18.89 -7.08
N LEU A 161 -7.43 18.13 -6.08
CA LEU A 161 -7.93 18.07 -4.73
C LEU A 161 -6.76 17.74 -3.79
N THR A 162 -6.71 18.39 -2.63
CA THR A 162 -5.90 17.93 -1.50
C THR A 162 -6.78 17.71 -0.29
N ALA A 163 -6.63 16.56 0.37
CA ALA A 163 -7.39 16.16 1.53
C ALA A 163 -6.47 15.62 2.63
N LEU A 164 -6.89 15.82 3.88
CA LEU A 164 -6.28 15.24 5.06
C LEU A 164 -7.30 14.37 5.79
N ILE A 165 -6.87 13.21 6.24
CA ILE A 165 -7.66 12.30 7.08
C ILE A 165 -6.85 12.04 8.34
N SER A 166 -7.48 12.20 9.50
CA SER A 166 -6.89 11.83 10.78
C SER A 166 -7.90 10.99 11.55
N THR A 167 -7.44 9.87 12.08
CA THR A 167 -8.26 8.90 12.81
C THR A 167 -7.54 8.53 14.11
N LYS A 168 -8.32 8.38 15.18
CA LYS A 168 -7.88 7.82 16.46
C LYS A 168 -8.99 6.96 17.06
N ILE A 169 -8.66 5.77 17.54
CA ILE A 169 -9.59 4.81 18.14
C ILE A 169 -9.18 4.54 19.59
N ASP A 170 -10.11 4.74 20.51
CA ASP A 170 -9.98 4.39 21.93
C ASP A 170 -10.50 2.97 22.16
N LEU A 171 -9.56 2.02 22.28
CA LEU A 171 -9.86 0.61 22.48
C LEU A 171 -10.65 0.31 23.77
N ASN A 172 -10.78 1.27 24.70
CA ASN A 172 -11.55 1.10 25.94
C ASN A 172 -13.01 1.54 25.80
N LYS A 173 -13.38 2.13 24.66
CA LYS A 173 -14.74 2.62 24.37
C LYS A 173 -15.39 1.88 23.20
N LEU A 174 -14.78 0.78 22.76
CA LEU A 174 -15.30 -0.01 21.66
C LEU A 174 -16.76 -0.44 21.96
N PRO A 175 -17.63 -0.43 20.94
CA PRO A 175 -18.95 -1.04 21.03
C PRO A 175 -18.87 -2.52 21.47
N GLU A 176 -19.90 -3.02 22.13
CA GLU A 176 -19.92 -4.40 22.66
C GLU A 176 -19.73 -5.49 21.59
N ASN A 177 -20.04 -5.17 20.33
CA ASN A 177 -19.90 -6.08 19.18
C ASN A 177 -18.53 -6.01 18.50
N LEU A 178 -17.58 -5.22 19.01
CA LEU A 178 -16.23 -5.10 18.48
C LEU A 178 -15.21 -5.44 19.56
N SER A 179 -14.39 -6.45 19.28
CA SER A 179 -13.30 -6.84 20.18
C SER A 179 -12.02 -6.05 19.88
N ARG A 180 -11.14 -5.93 20.87
CA ARG A 180 -9.89 -5.16 20.74
C ARG A 180 -8.96 -5.76 19.69
N ASP A 181 -8.88 -7.08 19.62
CA ASP A 181 -8.03 -7.80 18.68
C ASP A 181 -8.54 -7.75 17.24
N GLU A 182 -9.79 -7.34 16.99
CA GLU A 182 -10.31 -7.05 15.64
C GLU A 182 -9.89 -5.68 15.09
N VAL A 183 -9.45 -4.76 15.96
CA VAL A 183 -9.05 -3.41 15.56
C VAL A 183 -7.58 -3.42 15.14
N MET A 184 -7.30 -3.20 13.85
CA MET A 184 -5.93 -3.21 13.31
C MET A 184 -5.12 -1.95 13.64
N VAL A 185 -5.78 -0.80 13.73
CA VAL A 185 -5.14 0.52 13.78
C VAL A 185 -5.73 1.35 14.90
N THR A 186 -4.89 1.98 15.70
CA THR A 186 -5.31 2.89 16.77
C THR A 186 -5.24 4.34 16.33
N ASP A 187 -4.19 4.73 15.60
CA ASP A 187 -4.03 6.10 15.10
C ASP A 187 -3.64 6.06 13.62
N ALA A 188 -4.21 6.94 12.81
CA ALA A 188 -3.81 7.08 11.41
C ALA A 188 -3.89 8.53 10.95
N PHE A 189 -2.94 8.91 10.11
CA PHE A 189 -2.93 10.17 9.40
C PHE A 189 -2.66 9.91 7.92
N PHE A 190 -3.45 10.51 7.04
CA PHE A 190 -3.29 10.45 5.60
C PHE A 190 -3.33 11.87 5.02
N SER A 191 -2.39 12.17 4.14
CA SER A 191 -2.40 13.33 3.26
C SER A 191 -2.49 12.84 1.82
N ILE A 192 -3.55 13.20 1.13
CA ILE A 192 -3.87 12.72 -0.21
C ILE A 192 -3.95 13.93 -1.14
N THR A 193 -3.18 13.90 -2.22
CA THR A 193 -3.27 14.87 -3.31
C THR A 193 -3.66 14.14 -4.59
N LEU A 194 -4.72 14.62 -5.23
CA LEU A 194 -5.16 14.19 -6.55
C LEU A 194 -5.00 15.36 -7.52
N ASN A 195 -4.40 15.09 -8.67
CA ASN A 195 -4.32 16.01 -9.79
C ASN A 195 -4.60 15.23 -11.07
N LEU A 196 -5.55 15.68 -11.88
CA LEU A 196 -6.03 14.89 -13.02
C LEU A 196 -4.96 14.64 -14.10
N LYS A 197 -3.91 15.47 -14.19
CA LYS A 197 -2.83 15.29 -15.16
C LYS A 197 -1.64 14.50 -14.63
N THR A 198 -1.37 14.62 -13.34
CA THR A 198 -0.16 14.07 -12.71
C THR A 198 -0.44 12.88 -11.81
N GLY A 199 -1.70 12.58 -11.50
CA GLY A 199 -2.12 11.40 -10.74
C GLY A 199 -2.37 11.68 -9.26
N ILE A 200 -2.05 10.69 -8.42
CA ILE A 200 -2.33 10.67 -6.98
C ILE A 200 -1.02 10.58 -6.20
N ALA A 201 -0.90 11.33 -5.12
CA ALA A 201 0.17 11.20 -4.13
C ALA A 201 -0.43 10.98 -2.73
N VAL A 202 0.21 10.13 -1.93
CA VAL A 202 -0.19 9.78 -0.58
C VAL A 202 1.01 9.81 0.35
N ASP A 203 0.86 10.54 1.45
CA ASP A 203 1.70 10.41 2.65
C ASP A 203 0.83 9.87 3.79
N ALA A 204 1.29 8.85 4.49
CA ALA A 204 0.57 8.25 5.61
C ALA A 204 1.48 7.90 6.78
N PHE A 205 0.93 8.03 7.99
CA PHE A 205 1.52 7.59 9.24
C PHE A 205 0.46 6.84 10.03
N ILE A 206 0.75 5.61 10.43
CA ILE A 206 -0.19 4.69 11.06
C ILE A 206 0.46 4.13 12.32
N ILE A 207 -0.31 4.05 13.41
CA ILE A 207 0.02 3.29 14.61
C ILE A 207 -0.92 2.09 14.66
N SER A 208 -0.34 0.90 14.60
CA SER A 208 -1.08 -0.36 14.67
C SER A 208 -1.41 -0.72 16.11
N ASN A 209 -2.52 -1.42 16.30
CA ASN A 209 -2.85 -2.03 17.57
C ASN A 209 -1.99 -3.30 17.79
N PRO A 210 -1.14 -3.39 18.82
CA PRO A 210 -0.34 -4.58 19.06
C PRO A 210 -1.18 -5.81 19.46
N GLU A 211 -2.41 -5.61 19.94
CA GLU A 211 -3.34 -6.71 20.28
C GLU A 211 -4.04 -7.29 19.04
N TYR A 212 -3.86 -6.69 17.86
CA TYR A 212 -4.54 -7.13 16.64
C TYR A 212 -4.24 -8.59 16.33
N TRP A 213 -5.29 -9.36 16.00
CA TRP A 213 -5.19 -10.81 15.78
C TRP A 213 -4.16 -11.18 14.70
N GLY A 214 -3.90 -10.28 13.74
CA GLY A 214 -2.88 -10.47 12.70
C GLY A 214 -1.44 -10.51 13.21
N PHE A 215 -1.18 -10.19 14.48
CA PHE A 215 0.12 -10.31 15.14
C PHE A 215 0.27 -11.60 15.99
N GLN A 216 -0.74 -12.48 16.03
CA GLN A 216 -0.67 -13.72 16.82
C GLN A 216 0.20 -14.81 16.17
N ASP A 217 0.93 -15.57 17.00
CA ASP A 217 1.95 -16.58 16.63
C ASP A 217 1.50 -17.68 15.65
N ASN A 218 0.19 -17.89 15.48
CA ASN A 218 -0.36 -18.95 14.62
C ASN A 218 -0.76 -18.46 13.22
N GLN A 219 -0.57 -17.18 12.91
CA GLN A 219 -0.80 -16.61 11.59
C GLN A 219 0.52 -16.51 10.83
N LEU A 220 0.48 -16.65 9.49
CA LEU A 220 1.63 -16.30 8.67
C LEU A 220 1.76 -14.77 8.67
N GLY A 221 2.63 -14.26 9.53
CA GLY A 221 2.81 -12.84 9.76
C GLY A 221 3.88 -12.23 8.88
N LEU A 222 4.10 -10.92 9.08
CA LEU A 222 5.17 -10.19 8.41
C LEU A 222 6.55 -10.81 8.71
N LYS A 223 6.77 -11.34 9.92
CA LYS A 223 8.00 -12.03 10.30
C LYS A 223 8.28 -13.21 9.36
N GLU A 224 7.35 -14.15 9.27
CA GLU A 224 7.53 -15.40 8.52
C GLU A 224 7.79 -15.09 7.05
N LEU A 225 7.02 -14.15 6.48
CA LEU A 225 7.23 -13.71 5.10
C LEU A 225 8.66 -13.19 4.87
N LEU A 226 9.18 -12.35 5.77
CA LEU A 226 10.54 -11.82 5.66
C LEU A 226 11.60 -12.89 5.89
N GLU A 227 11.39 -13.83 6.82
CA GLU A 227 12.27 -14.98 7.03
C GLU A 227 12.39 -15.82 5.75
N HIS A 228 11.25 -16.12 5.11
CA HIS A 228 11.23 -16.84 3.83
C HIS A 228 11.92 -16.03 2.71
N LEU A 229 11.72 -14.71 2.65
CA LEU A 229 12.41 -13.85 1.67
C LEU A 229 13.92 -13.82 1.88
N LEU A 230 14.40 -13.62 3.12
CA LEU A 230 15.83 -13.62 3.46
C LEU A 230 16.48 -14.99 3.22
N ALA A 231 15.71 -16.08 3.43
CA ALA A 231 16.13 -17.44 3.11
C ALA A 231 16.11 -17.74 1.60
N ARG A 232 15.56 -16.84 0.77
CA ARG A 232 15.35 -17.03 -0.68
C ARG A 232 14.47 -18.25 -0.97
N ASP A 233 13.43 -18.40 -0.17
CA ASP A 233 12.41 -19.41 -0.39
C ASP A 233 11.73 -19.17 -1.75
N LYS A 234 11.55 -20.23 -2.53
CA LYS A 234 10.94 -20.15 -3.86
C LYS A 234 9.51 -19.64 -3.82
N GLU A 235 8.74 -20.04 -2.81
CA GLU A 235 7.34 -19.61 -2.69
C GLU A 235 7.25 -18.12 -2.39
N ALA A 236 8.08 -17.62 -1.48
CA ALA A 236 8.12 -16.19 -1.15
C ALA A 236 8.63 -15.33 -2.32
N ILE A 237 9.65 -15.81 -3.06
CA ILE A 237 10.12 -15.16 -4.29
C ILE A 237 9.01 -15.11 -5.36
N GLN A 238 8.25 -16.19 -5.51
CA GLN A 238 7.17 -16.27 -6.49
C GLN A 238 6.06 -15.24 -6.21
N VAL A 239 5.85 -14.83 -4.96
CA VAL A 239 4.94 -13.73 -4.62
C VAL A 239 5.37 -12.43 -5.30
N ILE A 240 6.65 -12.06 -5.22
CA ILE A 240 7.19 -10.85 -5.87
C ILE A 240 7.02 -10.94 -7.38
N VAL A 241 7.37 -12.09 -7.98
CA VAL A 241 7.21 -12.32 -9.42
C VAL A 241 5.76 -12.10 -9.86
N ASN A 242 4.81 -12.70 -9.15
CA ASN A 242 3.39 -12.61 -9.48
C ASN A 242 2.85 -11.19 -9.35
N VAL A 243 3.29 -10.44 -8.33
CA VAL A 243 2.89 -9.04 -8.15
C VAL A 243 3.34 -8.20 -9.35
N PHE A 244 4.61 -8.29 -9.75
CA PHE A 244 5.12 -7.51 -10.87
C PHE A 244 4.57 -7.96 -12.23
N ALA A 245 4.32 -9.25 -12.42
CA ALA A 245 3.67 -9.75 -13.63
C ALA A 245 2.23 -9.22 -13.77
N ASN A 246 1.46 -9.24 -12.68
CA ASN A 246 0.10 -8.68 -12.68
C ASN A 246 0.12 -7.16 -12.88
N LEU A 247 1.07 -6.48 -12.24
CA LEU A 247 1.24 -5.04 -12.39
C LEU A 247 1.59 -4.67 -13.84
N ASP A 248 2.50 -5.42 -14.48
CA ASP A 248 2.88 -5.21 -15.87
C ASP A 248 1.72 -5.47 -16.83
N TYR A 249 0.95 -6.53 -16.59
CA TYR A 249 -0.26 -6.82 -17.36
C TYR A 249 -1.30 -5.68 -17.24
N MET A 250 -1.60 -5.21 -16.03
CA MET A 250 -2.55 -4.12 -15.81
C MET A 250 -2.04 -2.81 -16.45
N ALA A 251 -0.76 -2.49 -16.23
CA ALA A 251 -0.12 -1.30 -16.78
C ALA A 251 -0.16 -1.30 -18.31
N SER A 252 0.15 -2.43 -18.95
CA SER A 252 0.11 -2.60 -20.40
C SER A 252 -1.25 -2.26 -20.99
N ASN A 253 -2.32 -2.63 -20.30
CA ASN A 253 -3.67 -2.25 -20.72
C ASN A 253 -3.89 -0.74 -20.51
N ILE A 254 -3.62 -0.23 -19.31
CA ILE A 254 -3.87 1.17 -18.94
C ILE A 254 -3.16 2.15 -19.88
N VAL A 255 -1.89 1.92 -20.22
CA VAL A 255 -1.09 2.88 -21.00
C VAL A 255 -1.48 2.97 -22.49
N GLU A 256 -2.33 2.05 -22.95
CA GLU A 256 -2.86 2.00 -24.32
C GLU A 256 -4.33 2.45 -24.43
N VAL A 257 -5.02 2.67 -23.30
CA VAL A 257 -6.40 3.19 -23.34
C VAL A 257 -6.39 4.68 -23.66
N ASP A 258 -7.38 5.11 -24.44
CA ASP A 258 -7.75 6.51 -24.62
C ASP A 258 -9.26 6.71 -24.46
N ASN A 259 -9.70 7.96 -24.47
CA ASN A 259 -11.12 8.34 -24.36
C ASN A 259 -12.03 7.81 -25.50
N SER A 260 -11.46 7.22 -26.56
CA SER A 260 -12.19 6.62 -27.67
C SER A 260 -12.32 5.09 -27.55
N SER A 261 -11.58 4.50 -26.61
CA SER A 261 -11.47 3.06 -26.42
C SER A 261 -12.64 2.48 -25.60
N SER A 262 -13.09 1.28 -25.96
CA SER A 262 -14.25 0.58 -25.37
C SER A 262 -14.12 0.18 -23.89
N TRP A 263 -12.98 0.45 -23.25
CA TRP A 263 -12.73 0.29 -21.81
C TRP A 263 -13.62 1.15 -20.91
N ASN A 264 -14.25 2.19 -21.46
CA ASN A 264 -15.34 2.92 -20.80
C ASN A 264 -16.50 2.00 -20.37
N LEU A 265 -16.62 0.77 -20.88
CA LEU A 265 -17.61 -0.21 -20.40
C LEU A 265 -17.22 -0.88 -19.07
N PHE A 266 -15.93 -1.03 -18.76
CA PHE A 266 -15.47 -1.65 -17.51
C PHE A 266 -15.36 -0.63 -16.37
N ALA A 267 -14.87 0.59 -16.63
CA ALA A 267 -14.83 1.67 -15.64
C ALA A 267 -16.23 2.10 -15.18
N LYS A 268 -17.21 2.13 -16.10
CA LYS A 268 -18.62 2.42 -15.76
C LYS A 268 -19.18 1.49 -14.69
N LYS A 269 -18.75 0.22 -14.64
CA LYS A 269 -19.26 -0.77 -13.69
C LYS A 269 -18.78 -0.54 -12.25
N PHE A 270 -17.64 0.14 -12.06
CA PHE A 270 -17.13 0.50 -10.72
C PHE A 270 -17.61 1.87 -10.24
N ILE A 271 -17.96 2.78 -11.16
CA ILE A 271 -18.52 4.11 -10.84
C ILE A 271 -20.04 4.05 -10.57
N THR A 272 -20.75 2.98 -10.99
CA THR A 272 -22.19 2.78 -10.74
C THR A 272 -22.52 1.77 -9.65
N LEU A 273 -21.78 1.78 -8.54
CA LEU A 273 -22.34 1.31 -7.27
C LEU A 273 -23.14 2.47 -6.66
N LYS A 274 -24.40 2.56 -7.09
CA LYS A 274 -25.45 3.37 -6.47
C LYS A 274 -25.77 2.89 -5.07
#